data_AF-X0X7Y8-F1
#
_entry.id   AF-X0X7Y8-F1
#
_cell.length_a   1.000
_cell.length_b   1.000
_cell.length_c   1.000
_cell.angle_alpha   90.00
_cell.angle_beta   90.00
_cell.angle_gamma   90.00
#
_symmetry.space_group_name_H-M   'P 1'
#
loop_
_entity.id
_entity.type
_entity.pdbx_description
1 polymer ?
#
loop_
_entity_poly.entity_id
_entity_poly.type
_entity_poly.pdbx_seq_one_letter_code
_entity_poly.pdbx_strand_id
1 'polypeptide(L)'
;MAKKIFEPIEIKGMKLKNRIGLPSLLNMPGGPDGSPTDLTVRWFEERAKGGAGLILTGAVIVTNPTEARLAMNIQFIGLYDDKLIPAFAKIADAC
;
A
#
# COMPACT_ATOMS: atom_id res chain seq x y z
N MET A 1 23.86 -2.70 -23.76
CA MET A 1 22.82 -1.65 -23.85
C MET A 1 22.09 -1.58 -22.51
N ALA A 2 21.95 -0.40 -21.92
CA ALA A 2 21.11 -0.21 -20.73
C ALA A 2 19.63 -0.40 -21.11
N LYS A 3 18.87 -1.18 -20.33
CA LYS A 3 17.45 -1.42 -20.60
C LYS A 3 16.62 -0.26 -20.05
N LYS A 4 15.72 0.31 -20.87
CA LYS A 4 14.80 1.41 -20.47
C LYS A 4 14.08 1.17 -19.14
N ILE A 5 13.82 -0.10 -18.79
CA ILE A 5 13.16 -0.47 -17.53
C ILE A 5 13.87 0.06 -16.27
N PHE A 6 15.19 0.25 -16.32
CA PHE A 6 15.99 0.76 -15.21
C PHE A 6 16.26 2.27 -15.27
N GLU A 7 15.78 2.95 -16.32
CA GLU A 7 15.92 4.40 -16.44
C GLU A 7 14.86 5.13 -15.61
N PRO A 8 15.20 6.27 -15.00
CA PRO A 8 14.22 7.12 -14.32
C PRO A 8 13.10 7.61 -15.25
N ILE A 9 11.95 7.92 -14.66
CA ILE A 9 10.81 8.54 -15.34
C ILE A 9 10.17 9.58 -14.43
N GLU A 10 9.64 10.65 -15.03
CA GLU A 10 8.89 11.68 -14.32
C GLU A 10 7.39 11.59 -14.67
N ILE A 11 6.54 11.58 -13.64
CA ILE A 11 5.08 11.55 -13.79
C ILE A 11 4.51 12.72 -12.97
N LYS A 12 4.01 13.76 -13.65
CA LYS A 12 3.43 14.96 -13.01
C LYS A 12 4.32 15.55 -11.89
N GLY A 13 5.64 15.64 -12.10
CA GLY A 13 6.60 16.16 -11.13
C GLY A 13 7.18 15.14 -10.15
N MET A 14 6.62 13.92 -10.06
CA MET A 14 7.18 12.84 -9.25
C MET A 14 8.26 12.09 -10.05
N LYS A 15 9.49 12.08 -9.54
CA LYS A 15 10.61 11.35 -10.15
C LYS A 15 10.71 9.93 -9.59
N LEU A 16 10.55 8.93 -10.44
CA LEU A 16 10.73 7.53 -10.09
C LEU A 16 12.11 7.06 -10.54
N LYS A 17 12.79 6.29 -9.67
CA LYS A 17 14.15 5.79 -9.93
C LYS A 17 14.25 4.78 -11.08
N ASN A 18 13.14 4.14 -11.44
CA ASN A 18 13.04 3.19 -12.55
C ASN A 18 11.57 3.00 -12.96
N ARG A 19 11.33 2.14 -13.95
CA ARG A 19 9.99 1.84 -14.50
C ARG A 19 9.38 0.55 -13.93
N ILE A 20 9.85 0.10 -12.76
CA ILE A 20 9.37 -1.11 -12.09
C ILE A 20 8.28 -0.70 -11.10
N GLY A 21 7.05 -1.11 -11.37
CA GLY A 21 5.90 -0.88 -10.50
C GLY A 21 5.45 -2.16 -9.80
N LEU A 22 5.12 -2.07 -8.51
CA LEU A 22 4.31 -3.08 -7.83
C LEU A 22 2.83 -2.70 -8.00
N PRO A 23 2.00 -3.53 -8.66
CA PRO A 23 0.59 -3.25 -8.82
C PRO A 23 -0.16 -3.36 -7.50
N SER A 24 -1.40 -2.84 -7.48
CA SER A 24 -2.31 -3.03 -6.35
C SER A 24 -2.65 -4.51 -6.18
N LEU A 25 -2.51 -5.03 -4.96
CA LEU A 25 -2.76 -6.43 -4.62
C LEU A 25 -3.71 -6.55 -3.41
N LEU A 26 -4.60 -7.55 -3.45
CA LEU A 26 -5.55 -7.83 -2.38
C LEU A 26 -4.94 -8.76 -1.32
N ASN A 27 -3.83 -8.35 -0.72
CA ASN A 27 -3.04 -9.17 0.22
C ASN A 27 -2.55 -8.37 1.45
N MET A 28 -3.32 -7.37 1.88
CA MET A 28 -3.00 -6.50 3.02
C MET A 28 -3.87 -6.86 4.22
N PRO A 29 -3.42 -7.74 5.13
CA PRO A 29 -4.19 -8.07 6.32
C PRO A 29 -4.41 -6.82 7.20
N GLY A 30 -5.68 -6.46 7.39
CA GLY A 30 -6.10 -5.42 8.33
C GLY A 30 -6.16 -5.93 9.77
N GLY A 31 -5.98 -5.02 10.73
CA GLY A 31 -6.27 -5.25 12.14
C GLY A 31 -7.77 -5.09 12.44
N PRO A 32 -8.19 -5.37 13.69
CA PRO A 32 -9.60 -5.30 14.10
C PRO A 32 -10.26 -3.93 13.93
N ASP A 33 -9.46 -2.86 13.90
CA ASP A 33 -9.89 -1.47 13.71
C ASP A 33 -9.85 -1.01 12.24
N GLY A 34 -9.46 -1.90 11.31
CA GLY A 34 -9.25 -1.59 9.91
C GLY A 34 -7.89 -0.95 9.60
N SER A 35 -6.99 -0.82 10.57
CA SER A 35 -5.63 -0.33 10.31
C SER A 35 -4.77 -1.40 9.60
N PRO A 36 -3.78 -1.01 8.78
CA PRO A 36 -2.78 -1.95 8.31
C PRO A 36 -1.97 -2.51 9.49
N THR A 37 -1.77 -3.82 9.48
CA THR A 37 -0.91 -4.52 10.46
C THR A 37 0.57 -4.24 10.22
N ASP A 38 1.43 -4.46 11.22
CA ASP A 38 2.89 -4.38 11.05
C ASP A 38 3.42 -5.35 9.97
N LEU A 39 2.75 -6.50 9.80
CA LEU A 39 3.05 -7.43 8.70
C LEU A 39 2.80 -6.79 7.33
N THR A 40 1.72 -6.01 7.20
CA THR A 40 1.43 -5.24 5.98
C THR A 40 2.53 -4.21 5.74
N VAL A 41 2.92 -3.43 6.75
CA VAL A 41 3.99 -2.43 6.65
C VAL A 41 5.28 -3.08 6.16
N ARG A 42 5.73 -4.16 6.83
CA ARG A 42 6.93 -4.91 6.46
C ARG A 42 6.85 -5.46 5.03
N TRP A 43 5.67 -5.89 4.59
CA TRP A 43 5.50 -6.41 3.23
C TRP A 43 5.80 -5.35 2.17
N PHE A 44 5.38 -4.10 2.38
CA PHE A 44 5.70 -2.97 1.49
C PHE A 44 7.17 -2.57 1.58
N GLU A 45 7.71 -2.48 2.79
CA GLU A 45 9.12 -2.17 3.06
C GLU A 45 10.07 -3.06 2.25
N GLU A 46 9.80 -4.37 2.22
CA GLU A 46 10.64 -5.32 1.47
C GLU A 46 10.60 -5.10 -0.05
N ARG A 47 9.50 -4.58 -0.62
CA ARG A 47 9.45 -4.23 -2.07
C ARG A 47 10.18 -2.93 -2.35
N ALA A 48 10.10 -1.98 -1.43
CA ALA A 48 10.84 -0.72 -1.52
C ALA A 48 12.35 -0.97 -1.49
N LYS A 49 12.81 -1.78 -0.51
CA LYS A 49 14.20 -2.28 -0.41
C LYS A 49 14.63 -3.06 -1.66
N GLY A 50 13.71 -3.85 -2.22
CA GLY A 50 13.93 -4.60 -3.47
C GLY A 50 14.09 -3.73 -4.73
N GLY A 51 13.87 -2.42 -4.62
CA GLY A 51 14.17 -1.48 -5.70
C GLY A 51 12.98 -1.15 -6.60
N ALA A 52 11.74 -1.47 -6.23
CA ALA A 52 10.57 -0.97 -6.95
C ALA A 52 10.57 0.57 -7.01
N GLY A 53 10.26 1.13 -8.18
CA GLY A 53 10.20 2.58 -8.40
C GLY A 53 8.86 3.18 -8.03
N LEU A 54 7.77 2.42 -8.19
CA LEU A 54 6.42 2.80 -7.78
C LEU A 54 5.77 1.62 -7.06
N ILE A 55 5.16 1.87 -5.91
CA ILE A 55 4.41 0.86 -5.18
C ILE A 55 2.98 1.37 -4.97
N LEU A 56 2.02 0.61 -5.48
CA LEU A 56 0.61 0.86 -5.28
C LEU A 56 0.12 -0.01 -4.12
N THR A 57 -0.56 0.59 -3.15
CA THR A 57 -1.25 -0.17 -2.10
C THR A 57 -2.37 -1.03 -2.71
N GLY A 58 -2.94 -1.90 -1.90
CA GLY A 58 -4.09 -2.74 -2.23
C GLY A 58 -5.42 -2.00 -2.24
N ALA A 59 -6.50 -2.78 -2.32
CA ALA A 59 -7.85 -2.27 -2.16
C ALA A 59 -8.06 -1.76 -0.71
N VAL A 60 -8.51 -0.52 -0.58
CA VAL A 60 -8.75 0.14 0.71
C VAL A 60 -10.23 0.47 0.84
N ILE A 61 -10.80 0.15 2.00
CA ILE A 61 -12.21 0.44 2.29
C ILE A 61 -12.37 1.91 2.67
N VAL A 62 -13.19 2.66 1.92
CA VAL A 62 -13.43 4.10 2.12
C VAL A 62 -14.68 4.43 2.94
N THR A 63 -15.44 3.42 3.36
CA THR A 63 -16.62 3.58 4.22
C THR A 63 -16.49 2.71 5.46
N ASN A 64 -16.98 3.21 6.60
CA ASN A 64 -17.01 2.42 7.83
C ASN A 64 -17.71 1.07 7.55
N PRO A 65 -17.04 -0.08 7.78
CA PRO A 65 -17.60 -1.38 7.44
C PRO A 65 -18.93 -1.60 8.17
N THR A 66 -19.97 -1.93 7.42
CA THR A 66 -21.24 -2.37 7.98
C THR A 66 -21.08 -3.72 8.67
N GLU A 67 -21.99 -4.05 9.58
CA GLU A 67 -22.12 -5.38 10.21
C GLU A 67 -22.05 -6.52 9.17
N ALA A 68 -22.67 -6.35 8.01
CA ALA A 68 -22.66 -7.33 6.92
C ALA A 68 -21.26 -7.56 6.30
N ARG A 69 -20.37 -6.56 6.33
CA ARG A 69 -18.98 -6.68 5.85
C ARG A 69 -18.09 -7.38 6.87
N LEU A 70 -18.33 -7.12 8.16
CA LEU A 70 -17.68 -7.85 9.26
C LEU A 70 -18.05 -9.35 9.23
N ALA A 71 -19.30 -9.67 8.85
CA ALA A 71 -19.79 -11.04 8.74
C ALA A 71 -19.10 -11.89 7.65
N MET A 72 -18.40 -11.28 6.68
CA MET A 72 -17.61 -12.04 5.68
C MET A 72 -16.28 -12.57 6.24
N ASN A 73 -15.93 -12.26 7.48
CA ASN A 73 -14.69 -12.65 8.16
C ASN A 73 -13.39 -12.34 7.36
N ILE A 74 -13.45 -11.34 6.48
CA ILE A 74 -12.29 -10.82 5.76
C ILE A 74 -11.95 -9.45 6.35
N GLN A 75 -10.81 -9.36 7.04
CA GLN A 75 -10.34 -8.08 7.57
C GLN A 75 -9.62 -7.28 6.49
N PHE A 76 -10.37 -6.35 5.90
CA PHE A 76 -9.82 -5.36 4.98
C PHE A 76 -9.24 -4.16 5.76
N ILE A 77 -8.21 -3.55 5.18
CA ILE A 77 -7.76 -2.23 5.63
C ILE A 77 -8.75 -1.14 5.18
N GLY A 78 -8.87 -0.09 5.99
CA GLY A 78 -9.75 1.04 5.74
C GLY A 78 -9.03 2.37 5.76
N LEU A 79 -9.64 3.36 5.11
CA LEU A 79 -9.24 4.77 5.16
C LEU A 79 -10.52 5.63 5.14
N TYR A 80 -11.41 5.34 6.08
CA TYR A 80 -12.73 5.94 6.24
C TYR A 80 -12.85 6.83 7.49
N ASP A 81 -11.80 6.89 8.30
CA ASP A 81 -11.71 7.63 9.56
C ASP A 81 -10.26 8.09 9.73
N ASP A 82 -10.06 9.36 10.10
CA ASP A 82 -8.74 9.98 10.23
C ASP A 82 -7.85 9.27 11.27
N LYS A 83 -8.44 8.52 12.21
CA LYS A 83 -7.67 7.65 13.12
C LYS A 83 -6.77 6.64 12.41
N LEU A 84 -7.05 6.34 11.14
CA LEU A 84 -6.30 5.37 10.32
C LEU A 84 -5.11 6.02 9.61
N ILE A 85 -5.04 7.36 9.55
CA ILE A 85 -3.95 8.09 8.89
C ILE A 85 -2.58 7.72 9.48
N PRO A 86 -2.37 7.69 10.81
CA PRO A 86 -1.06 7.34 11.36
C PRO A 86 -0.59 5.94 10.98
N ALA A 87 -1.51 4.98 10.84
CA ALA A 87 -1.17 3.63 10.44
C ALA A 87 -0.80 3.53 8.95
N PHE A 88 -1.48 4.30 8.08
CA PHE A 88 -1.12 4.41 6.66
C PHE A 88 0.20 5.17 6.43
N ALA A 89 0.49 6.17 7.26
CA ALA A 89 1.76 6.90 7.21
C ALA A 89 2.96 5.96 7.38
N LYS A 90 2.86 4.95 8.26
CA LYS A 90 3.89 3.92 8.41
C LYS A 90 4.20 3.16 7.12
N ILE A 91 3.20 2.92 6.26
CA ILE A 91 3.42 2.28 4.95
C ILE A 91 4.18 3.22 4.03
N ALA A 92 3.78 4.50 3.99
CA ALA A 92 4.43 5.51 3.17
C ALA A 92 5.89 5.74 3.59
N ASP A 93 6.15 5.85 4.90
CA ASP A 93 7.49 6.06 5.45
C ASP A 93 8.43 4.87 5.24
N ALA A 94 7.87 3.66 5.12
CA ALA A 94 8.63 2.44 4.84
C ALA A 94 9.00 2.26 3.36
N CYS A 95 8.47 3.10 2.47
CA CYS A 95 8.70 3.03 1.02
C CYS A 95 9.68 4.08 0.51
#